data_AF-A0A521Z8N4-F1
#
_entry.id   AF-A0A521Z8N4-F1
#
_cell.length_a   1.000
_cell.length_b   1.000
_cell.length_c   1.000
_cell.angle_alpha   90.00
_cell.angle_beta   90.00
_cell.angle_gamma   90.00
#
_symmetry.space_group_name_H-M   'P 1'
#
loop_
_entity.id
_entity.type
_entity.pdbx_description
1 polymer ?
#
loop_
_entity_poly.entity_id
_entity_poly.type
_entity_poly.pdbx_seq_one_letter_code
_entity_poly.pdbx_strand_id
1 'polypeptide(L)'
;MKQLASACRWAAVTLFFVSLLLPAYHAYEDIPGVWALFFGWLGLFAGHYSWVANPLLWISWFKYSKNDYQPALAMALIAFAFSLTFLLADTIPVGSSGPSSYKALSGYYLWVLSISMTAFSAAIKLYFEFGGIEIEGEVFDAQKHFTHSEYFLFAVLVAVPLFFSAGPLLKEKYDTDMRFAQQCSTAIENIIQIPKNVEGIYLDQDGGLMFDGIIDGAYNSRSSSLLGEPLVNNGFLRFYESQARSNPKIIGIQVDYRRYDLDEKEKPVANLLSQYGVFRSQLTNPSNEKLGITGFELVVKNLKTNEITATFRYFHNEKSRRVCGHQVGGRLSEAEFIRRAFGLQQRFSYLERGQLKQPMTINNQ
;
A
#
# COMPACT_ATOMS: atom_id res chain seq x y z
N MET A 1 37.98 21.41 3.04
CA MET A 1 38.00 20.25 3.95
C MET A 1 37.44 20.50 5.36
N LYS A 2 37.84 21.56 6.11
CA LYS A 2 37.19 21.90 7.40
C LYS A 2 35.66 22.07 7.30
N GLN A 3 35.19 22.73 6.24
CA GLN A 3 33.76 22.86 5.91
C GLN A 3 33.11 21.50 5.62
N LEU A 4 33.80 20.59 4.91
CA LEU A 4 33.32 19.25 4.62
C LEU A 4 33.09 18.44 5.90
N ALA A 5 34.06 18.42 6.83
CA ALA A 5 33.88 17.76 8.13
C ALA A 5 32.69 18.36 8.90
N SER A 6 32.54 19.69 8.91
CA SER A 6 31.38 20.32 9.54
C SER A 6 30.07 19.90 8.88
N ALA A 7 30.02 19.83 7.55
CA ALA A 7 28.85 19.39 6.80
C ALA A 7 28.52 17.92 7.10
N CYS A 8 29.53 17.03 7.13
CA CYS A 8 29.35 15.62 7.45
C CYS A 8 28.80 15.42 8.87
N ARG A 9 29.31 16.17 9.86
CA ARG A 9 28.78 16.16 11.22
C ARG A 9 27.30 16.55 11.25
N TRP A 10 26.94 17.67 10.62
CA TRP A 10 25.55 18.13 10.63
C TRP A 10 24.64 17.15 9.89
N ALA A 11 25.08 16.63 8.75
CA ALA A 11 24.37 15.58 8.03
C ALA A 11 24.17 14.33 8.90
N ALA A 12 25.20 13.88 9.64
CA ALA A 12 25.08 12.77 10.58
C ALA A 12 23.99 13.02 11.63
N VAL A 13 24.02 14.19 12.29
CA VAL A 13 23.02 14.55 13.29
C VAL A 13 21.61 14.59 12.69
N THR A 14 21.44 15.22 11.52
CA THR A 14 20.16 15.26 10.81
C THR A 14 19.67 13.87 10.44
N LEU A 15 20.54 13.02 9.88
CA LEU A 15 20.20 11.64 9.52
C LEU A 15 19.76 10.82 10.73
N PHE A 16 20.40 11.01 11.90
CA PHE A 16 19.96 10.39 13.14
C PHE A 16 18.54 10.80 13.48
N PHE A 17 18.21 12.10 13.48
CA PHE A 17 16.84 12.53 13.80
C PHE A 17 15.81 12.07 12.76
N VAL A 18 16.14 12.09 11.47
CA VAL A 18 15.26 11.55 10.41
C VAL A 18 15.05 10.04 10.61
N SER A 19 16.08 9.30 11.03
CA SER A 19 15.97 7.87 11.31
C SER A 19 14.95 7.55 12.41
N LEU A 20 14.74 8.47 13.37
CA LEU A 20 13.76 8.31 14.44
C LEU A 20 12.31 8.44 13.96
N LEU A 21 12.09 9.16 12.86
CA LEU A 21 10.76 9.37 12.27
C LEU A 21 10.34 8.23 11.33
N LEU A 22 11.30 7.41 10.88
CA LEU A 22 11.04 6.30 9.97
C LEU A 22 10.93 4.97 10.73
N PRO A 23 10.23 3.97 10.17
CA PRO A 23 10.28 2.60 10.67
C PRO A 23 11.72 2.08 10.71
N ALA A 24 12.18 1.62 11.88
CA ALA A 24 13.50 1.05 12.06
C ALA A 24 13.53 -0.43 11.65
N TYR A 25 12.50 -1.19 12.01
CA TYR A 25 12.37 -2.60 11.64
C TYR A 25 10.90 -3.04 11.65
N HIS A 26 10.61 -4.13 10.94
CA HIS A 26 9.34 -4.84 10.98
C HIS A 26 9.50 -6.12 11.78
N ALA A 27 8.63 -6.39 12.75
CA ALA A 27 8.55 -7.68 13.43
C ALA A 27 7.12 -8.23 13.35
N TYR A 28 6.23 -7.75 14.22
CA TYR A 28 4.77 -7.93 14.10
C TYR A 28 4.12 -6.74 13.39
N GLU A 29 4.62 -5.55 13.73
CA GLU A 29 4.27 -4.27 13.13
C GLU A 29 5.55 -3.48 12.84
N ASP A 30 5.41 -2.39 12.10
CA ASP A 30 6.50 -1.48 11.82
C ASP A 30 6.82 -0.68 13.08
N ILE A 31 8.02 -0.88 13.64
CA ILE A 31 8.47 -0.18 14.85
C ILE A 31 9.17 1.11 14.44
N PRO A 32 8.64 2.30 14.79
CA PRO A 32 9.30 3.56 14.48
C PRO A 32 10.64 3.70 15.20
N GLY A 33 11.61 4.39 14.59
CA GLY A 33 12.95 4.56 15.17
C GLY A 33 12.95 5.23 16.54
N VAL A 34 12.02 6.15 16.80
CA VAL A 34 11.85 6.74 18.14
C VAL A 34 11.49 5.69 19.19
N TRP A 35 10.63 4.73 18.88
CA TRP A 35 10.30 3.62 19.78
C TRP A 35 11.49 2.68 19.96
N ALA A 36 12.21 2.37 18.88
CA ALA A 36 13.43 1.58 18.95
C ALA A 36 14.51 2.25 19.83
N LEU A 37 14.60 3.58 19.83
CA LEU A 37 15.51 4.32 20.70
C LEU A 37 15.12 4.21 22.18
N PHE A 38 13.84 4.40 22.51
CA PHE A 38 13.38 4.39 23.91
C PHE A 38 13.31 2.98 24.53
N PHE A 39 12.99 1.96 23.74
CA PHE A 39 12.74 0.61 24.24
C PHE A 39 13.79 -0.41 23.81
N GLY A 40 14.69 -0.07 22.88
CA GLY A 40 15.69 -1.02 22.37
C GLY A 40 16.69 -1.50 23.41
N TRP A 41 16.89 -0.78 24.51
CA TRP A 41 17.76 -1.22 25.61
C TRP A 41 17.25 -2.50 26.28
N LEU A 42 15.95 -2.77 26.23
CA LEU A 42 15.39 -4.04 26.72
C LEU A 42 15.91 -5.24 25.93
N GLY A 43 16.29 -5.03 24.67
CA GLY A 43 16.92 -6.05 23.83
C GLY A 43 18.24 -6.56 24.40
N LEU A 44 18.94 -5.79 25.24
CA LEU A 44 20.18 -6.22 25.89
C LEU A 44 19.98 -7.47 26.75
N PHE A 45 18.82 -7.58 27.42
CA PHE A 45 18.48 -8.76 28.22
C PHE A 45 18.13 -9.98 27.38
N ALA A 46 17.89 -9.78 26.08
CA ALA A 46 17.61 -10.83 25.11
C ALA A 46 18.78 -11.06 24.15
N GLY A 47 19.98 -10.57 24.46
CA GLY A 47 21.19 -10.78 23.63
C GLY A 47 21.31 -9.83 22.43
N HIS A 48 20.49 -8.79 22.34
CA HIS A 48 20.61 -7.75 21.31
C HIS A 48 21.41 -6.56 21.80
N TYR A 49 22.66 -6.46 21.33
CA TYR A 49 23.60 -5.43 21.78
C TYR A 49 23.58 -4.14 20.95
N SER A 50 22.78 -4.07 19.89
CA SER A 50 22.84 -2.95 18.95
C SER A 50 22.44 -1.61 19.57
N TRP A 51 21.58 -1.62 20.60
CA TRP A 51 21.19 -0.39 21.27
C TRP A 51 22.37 0.36 21.92
N VAL A 52 23.44 -0.34 22.31
CA VAL A 52 24.67 0.25 22.88
C VAL A 52 25.31 1.26 21.92
N ALA A 53 25.07 1.15 20.61
CA ALA A 53 25.55 2.12 19.64
C ALA A 53 25.00 3.54 19.87
N ASN A 54 23.81 3.72 20.48
CA ASN A 54 23.24 5.04 20.75
C ASN A 54 24.06 5.86 21.78
N PRO A 55 24.28 5.37 23.02
CA PRO A 55 25.12 6.11 23.98
C PRO A 55 26.54 6.31 23.46
N LEU A 56 27.12 5.34 22.75
CA LEU A 56 28.45 5.50 22.13
C LEU A 56 28.47 6.59 21.06
N LEU A 57 27.43 6.69 20.23
CA LEU A 57 27.28 7.76 19.25
C LEU A 57 27.17 9.14 19.93
N TRP A 58 26.40 9.24 21.01
CA TRP A 58 26.29 10.49 21.78
C TRP A 58 27.61 10.89 22.44
N ILE A 59 28.34 9.94 23.02
CA ILE A 59 29.69 10.16 23.56
C ILE A 59 30.62 10.64 22.42
N SER A 60 30.54 10.03 21.24
CA SER A 60 31.30 10.46 20.06
C SER A 60 31.00 11.92 19.70
N TRP A 61 29.74 12.32 19.62
CA TRP A 61 29.36 13.72 19.35
C TRP A 61 29.82 14.68 20.43
N PHE A 62 29.75 14.28 21.70
CA PHE A 62 30.22 15.08 22.82
C PHE A 62 31.74 15.31 22.73
N LYS A 63 32.52 14.23 22.52
CA LYS A 63 33.97 14.30 22.33
C LYS A 63 34.36 15.13 21.11
N TYR A 64 33.67 14.92 19.98
CA TYR A 64 33.84 15.72 18.78
C TYR A 64 33.61 17.22 19.05
N SER A 65 32.60 17.57 19.85
CA SER A 65 32.28 18.96 20.20
C SER A 65 33.34 19.62 21.10
N LYS A 66 34.15 18.82 21.79
CA LYS A 66 35.31 19.27 22.58
C LYS A 66 36.61 19.30 21.77
N ASN A 67 36.55 19.07 20.46
CA ASN A 67 37.70 18.90 19.57
C ASN A 67 38.58 17.69 19.93
N ASP A 68 38.04 16.72 20.67
CA ASP A 68 38.75 15.51 21.07
C ASP A 68 38.45 14.40 20.05
N TYR A 69 39.07 14.49 18.85
CA TYR A 69 38.65 13.73 17.67
C TYR A 69 39.06 12.26 17.71
N GLN A 70 40.18 11.92 18.36
CA GLN A 70 40.64 10.53 18.48
C GLN A 70 39.64 9.65 19.25
N PRO A 71 39.22 10.01 20.49
CA PRO A 71 38.18 9.24 21.17
C PRO A 71 36.82 9.40 20.49
N ALA A 72 36.53 10.52 19.83
CA ALA A 72 35.29 10.62 19.04
C ALA A 72 35.24 9.57 17.92
N LEU A 73 36.33 9.39 17.18
CA LEU A 73 36.46 8.37 16.14
C LEU A 73 36.35 6.96 16.73
N ALA A 74 37.09 6.67 17.81
CA ALA A 74 37.04 5.37 18.48
C ALA A 74 35.60 5.00 18.90
N MET A 75 34.89 5.93 19.54
CA MET A 75 33.50 5.72 19.97
C MET A 75 32.55 5.52 18.79
N ALA A 76 32.74 6.25 17.69
CA ALA A 76 31.92 6.07 16.49
C ALA A 76 32.16 4.72 15.81
N LEU A 77 33.41 4.24 15.76
CA LEU A 77 33.73 2.92 15.20
C LEU A 77 33.16 1.78 16.06
N ILE A 78 33.26 1.90 17.39
CA ILE A 78 32.65 0.92 18.31
C ILE A 78 31.12 0.97 18.18
N ALA A 79 30.52 2.17 18.10
CA ALA A 79 29.08 2.33 17.84
C ALA A 79 28.69 1.66 16.52
N PHE A 80 29.49 1.82 15.47
CA PHE A 80 29.24 1.19 14.18
C PHE A 80 29.25 -0.34 14.31
N ALA A 81 30.25 -0.91 14.97
CA ALA A 81 30.32 -2.35 15.21
C ALA A 81 29.09 -2.88 15.97
N PHE A 82 28.66 -2.21 17.04
CA PHE A 82 27.43 -2.57 17.75
C PHE A 82 26.19 -2.41 16.87
N SER A 83 26.11 -1.38 16.02
CA SER A 83 24.97 -1.20 15.14
C SER A 83 24.78 -2.39 14.18
N LEU A 84 25.88 -3.00 13.73
CA LEU A 84 25.86 -4.18 12.85
C LEU A 84 25.40 -5.45 13.54
N THR A 85 25.49 -5.56 14.87
CA THR A 85 24.99 -6.75 15.58
C THR A 85 23.47 -6.91 15.42
N PHE A 86 22.75 -5.84 15.06
CA PHE A 86 21.33 -5.92 14.72
C PHE A 86 21.06 -6.73 13.45
N LEU A 87 22.03 -6.91 12.55
CA LEU A 87 21.85 -7.73 11.35
C LEU A 87 22.23 -9.20 11.58
N LEU A 88 22.83 -9.52 12.73
CA LEU A 88 23.31 -10.87 13.06
C LEU A 88 22.28 -11.70 13.83
N ALA A 89 21.20 -11.09 14.33
CA ALA A 89 20.16 -11.80 15.04
C ALA A 89 18.97 -12.09 14.13
N ASP A 90 18.38 -13.28 14.28
CA ASP A 90 17.27 -13.75 13.44
C ASP A 90 15.89 -13.40 14.02
N THR A 91 15.82 -13.21 15.33
CA THR A 91 14.55 -12.98 16.05
C THR A 91 14.72 -11.91 17.11
N ILE A 92 13.64 -11.18 17.42
CA ILE A 92 13.58 -10.19 18.51
C ILE A 92 12.42 -10.57 19.46
N PRO A 93 12.55 -10.39 20.78
CA PRO A 93 11.43 -10.59 21.70
C PRO A 93 10.31 -9.57 21.44
N VAL A 94 9.09 -10.05 21.20
CA VAL A 94 7.90 -9.20 21.02
C VAL A 94 6.87 -9.51 22.11
N GLY A 95 6.98 -8.80 23.23
CA GLY A 95 6.04 -8.93 24.35
C GLY A 95 5.88 -10.37 24.85
N SER A 96 4.64 -10.79 25.10
CA SER A 96 4.29 -12.13 25.55
C SER A 96 4.20 -13.17 24.44
N SER A 97 4.30 -12.75 23.17
CA SER A 97 4.15 -13.64 22.00
C SER A 97 5.41 -14.46 21.69
N GLY A 98 6.52 -14.19 22.40
CA GLY A 98 7.80 -14.86 22.20
C GLY A 98 8.67 -14.21 21.12
N PRO A 99 9.76 -14.89 20.70
CA PRO A 99 10.66 -14.41 19.65
C PRO A 99 9.93 -14.34 18.30
N SER A 100 10.03 -13.21 17.62
CA SER A 100 9.51 -13.03 16.26
C SER A 100 10.64 -12.74 15.30
N SER A 101 10.58 -13.29 14.10
CA SER A 101 11.49 -12.89 13.01
C SER A 101 11.32 -11.41 12.73
N TYR A 102 12.40 -10.71 12.44
CA TYR A 102 12.33 -9.29 12.10
C TYR A 102 13.12 -8.96 10.83
N LYS A 103 12.85 -7.78 10.29
CA LYS A 103 13.52 -7.24 9.10
C LYS A 103 13.88 -5.77 9.33
N ALA A 104 15.14 -5.41 9.12
CA ALA A 104 15.57 -4.01 9.13
C ALA A 104 14.88 -3.19 8.03
N LEU A 105 14.50 -1.96 8.35
CA LEU A 105 13.83 -1.02 7.46
C LEU A 105 14.67 0.26 7.30
N SER A 106 14.15 1.23 6.55
CA SER A 106 14.87 2.46 6.19
C SER A 106 15.41 3.24 7.39
N GLY A 107 14.67 3.30 8.51
CA GLY A 107 15.12 3.97 9.73
C GLY A 107 16.40 3.37 10.28
N TYR A 108 16.53 2.04 10.33
CA TYR A 108 17.75 1.39 10.78
C TYR A 108 18.96 1.76 9.91
N TYR A 109 18.81 1.74 8.58
CA TYR A 109 19.92 2.04 7.68
C TYR A 109 20.33 3.53 7.72
N LEU A 110 19.38 4.46 7.88
CA LEU A 110 19.71 5.88 8.10
C LEU A 110 20.43 6.10 9.44
N TRP A 111 20.04 5.35 10.47
CA TRP A 111 20.73 5.37 11.76
C TRP A 111 22.18 4.88 11.64
N VAL A 112 22.42 3.75 10.98
CA VAL A 112 23.77 3.24 10.69
C VAL A 112 24.57 4.26 9.86
N LEU A 113 23.97 4.85 8.83
CA LEU A 113 24.61 5.89 8.02
C LEU A 113 25.01 7.11 8.86
N SER A 114 24.19 7.52 9.84
CA SER A 114 24.53 8.61 10.76
C SER A 114 25.81 8.31 11.57
N ILE A 115 25.97 7.06 12.02
CA ILE A 115 27.14 6.61 12.76
C ILE A 115 28.36 6.64 11.84
N SER A 116 28.24 6.10 10.62
CA SER A 116 29.32 6.13 9.62
C SER A 116 29.76 7.55 9.26
N MET A 117 28.81 8.48 9.06
CA MET A 117 29.13 9.88 8.79
C MET A 117 29.81 10.58 9.98
N THR A 118 29.45 10.20 11.21
CA THR A 118 30.13 10.69 12.42
C THR A 118 31.58 10.22 12.48
N ALA A 119 31.82 8.92 12.26
CA ALA A 119 33.17 8.36 12.20
C ALA A 119 34.01 9.05 11.10
N PHE A 120 33.44 9.21 9.91
CA PHE A 120 34.10 9.88 8.79
C PHE A 120 34.46 11.34 9.11
N SER A 121 33.52 12.08 9.71
CA SER A 121 33.76 13.46 10.13
C SER A 121 34.91 13.56 11.13
N ALA A 122 34.99 12.65 12.10
CA ALA A 122 36.05 12.59 13.11
C ALA A 122 37.40 12.24 12.48
N ALA A 123 37.44 11.27 11.57
CA ALA A 123 38.64 10.89 10.85
C ALA A 123 39.21 12.04 10.01
N ILE A 124 38.36 12.80 9.28
CA ILE A 124 38.81 13.98 8.54
C ILE A 124 39.48 14.98 9.50
N LYS A 125 38.86 15.28 10.64
CA LYS A 125 39.42 16.25 11.60
C LYS A 125 40.74 15.80 12.18
N LEU A 126 40.83 14.53 12.58
CA LEU A 126 42.04 13.93 13.13
C LEU A 126 43.20 13.98 12.13
N TYR A 127 42.93 13.65 10.86
CA TYR A 127 43.91 13.71 9.79
C TYR A 127 44.49 15.12 9.62
N PHE A 128 43.66 16.17 9.66
CA PHE A 128 44.15 17.55 9.55
C PHE A 128 44.90 18.05 10.78
N GLU A 129 44.62 17.49 11.96
CA GLU A 129 45.35 17.84 13.18
C GLU A 129 46.76 17.25 13.17
N PHE A 130 46.93 16.01 12.70
CA PHE A 130 48.25 15.38 12.55
C PHE A 130 49.02 15.84 11.31
N GLY A 131 48.33 16.14 10.21
CA GLY A 131 48.97 16.61 8.96
C GLY A 131 49.49 18.05 9.02
N GLY A 132 49.27 18.77 10.13
CA GLY A 132 49.78 20.12 10.35
C GLY A 132 51.06 20.18 11.19
N ILE A 133 51.65 19.04 11.55
CA ILE A 133 52.90 19.01 12.33
C ILE A 133 54.07 19.21 11.36
N GLU A 134 54.68 20.40 11.37
CA GLU A 134 55.98 20.64 10.74
C GLU A 134 57.04 19.81 11.48
N ILE A 135 57.43 18.68 10.89
CA ILE A 135 58.56 17.88 11.37
C ILE A 135 59.80 18.43 10.66
N GLU A 136 60.59 19.24 11.37
CA GLU A 136 61.97 19.68 11.08
C GLU A 136 62.40 19.65 9.59
N GLY A 137 61.77 20.46 8.74
CA GLY A 137 62.30 20.85 7.44
C GLY A 137 61.87 20.02 6.22
N GLU A 138 61.15 18.90 6.39
CA GLU A 138 60.47 18.25 5.28
C GLU A 138 58.96 18.46 5.39
N VAL A 139 58.39 19.21 4.45
CA VAL A 139 56.94 19.36 4.31
C VAL A 139 56.38 17.99 3.91
N PHE A 140 55.92 17.22 4.90
CA PHE A 140 55.23 15.96 4.66
C PHE A 140 53.90 16.29 3.97
N ASP A 141 53.87 16.19 2.64
CA ASP A 141 52.68 16.40 1.83
C ASP A 141 51.74 15.20 2.01
N ALA A 142 51.01 15.20 3.14
CA ALA A 142 50.02 14.18 3.49
C ALA A 142 49.00 13.98 2.36
N GLN A 143 48.80 14.98 1.49
CA GLN A 143 47.89 14.95 0.36
C GLN A 143 48.30 13.93 -0.71
N LYS A 144 49.58 13.55 -0.78
CA LYS A 144 50.12 12.61 -1.79
C LYS A 144 50.00 11.14 -1.40
N HIS A 145 49.67 10.85 -0.14
CA HIS A 145 49.64 9.48 0.42
C HIS A 145 48.23 8.95 0.70
N PHE A 146 47.19 9.54 0.10
CA PHE A 146 45.85 8.95 0.11
C PHE A 146 45.87 7.64 -0.70
N THR A 147 46.18 6.53 -0.05
CA THR A 147 46.18 5.21 -0.67
C THR A 147 44.76 4.78 -1.03
N HIS A 148 44.58 4.07 -2.15
CA HIS A 148 43.28 3.58 -2.63
C HIS A 148 42.44 2.83 -1.58
N SER A 149 43.06 2.26 -0.54
CA SER A 149 42.41 1.57 0.58
C SER A 149 41.51 2.48 1.44
N GLU A 150 41.82 3.77 1.59
CA GLU A 150 41.04 4.70 2.43
C GLU A 150 39.74 5.14 1.73
N TYR A 151 39.79 5.38 0.41
CA TYR A 151 38.59 5.62 -0.40
C TYR A 151 37.70 4.38 -0.48
N PHE A 152 38.29 3.18 -0.49
CA PHE A 152 37.53 1.93 -0.45
C PHE A 152 36.76 1.78 0.87
N LEU A 153 37.41 2.03 2.01
CA LEU A 153 36.74 2.00 3.32
C LEU A 153 35.60 3.03 3.39
N PHE A 154 35.82 4.22 2.85
CA PHE A 154 34.77 5.26 2.73
C PHE A 154 33.59 4.80 1.88
N ALA A 155 33.86 4.27 0.69
CA ALA A 155 32.82 3.75 -0.20
C ALA A 155 32.01 2.65 0.50
N VAL A 156 32.66 1.75 1.22
CA VAL A 156 31.96 0.71 1.99
C VAL A 156 31.12 1.32 3.13
N LEU A 157 31.68 2.23 3.94
CA LEU A 157 30.97 2.79 5.10
C LEU A 157 29.78 3.70 4.74
N VAL A 158 29.79 4.30 3.55
CA VAL A 158 28.74 5.24 3.11
C VAL A 158 27.82 4.62 2.06
N ALA A 159 28.36 3.96 1.04
CA ALA A 159 27.54 3.41 -0.04
C ALA A 159 26.73 2.20 0.40
N VAL A 160 27.26 1.36 1.32
CA VAL A 160 26.52 0.18 1.80
C VAL A 160 25.26 0.59 2.57
N PRO A 161 25.30 1.45 3.60
CA PRO A 161 24.08 1.89 4.27
C PRO A 161 23.13 2.65 3.34
N LEU A 162 23.65 3.47 2.41
CA LEU A 162 22.82 4.16 1.42
C LEU A 162 22.07 3.17 0.52
N PHE A 163 22.78 2.19 -0.04
CA PHE A 163 22.20 1.15 -0.89
C PHE A 163 21.12 0.36 -0.15
N PHE A 164 21.38 -0.03 1.09
CA PHE A 164 20.40 -0.76 1.90
C PHE A 164 19.26 0.12 2.45
N SER A 165 19.45 1.44 2.58
CA SER A 165 18.36 2.35 3.01
C SER A 165 17.33 2.60 1.91
N ALA A 166 17.78 2.78 0.66
CA ALA A 166 16.92 3.08 -0.48
C ALA A 166 16.46 1.81 -1.23
N GLY A 167 17.31 0.77 -1.24
CA GLY A 167 17.08 -0.47 -2.00
C GLY A 167 15.75 -1.15 -1.68
N PRO A 168 15.40 -1.40 -0.40
CA PRO A 168 14.14 -2.05 -0.04
C PRO A 168 12.90 -1.27 -0.47
N LEU A 169 12.91 0.07 -0.32
CA LEU A 169 11.79 0.93 -0.72
C LEU A 169 11.61 0.93 -2.25
N LEU A 170 12.72 1.04 -2.98
CA LEU A 170 12.71 0.97 -4.44
C LEU A 170 12.29 -0.41 -4.94
N LYS A 171 12.77 -1.47 -4.29
CA LYS A 171 12.43 -2.86 -4.63
C LYS A 171 10.96 -3.15 -4.37
N GLU A 172 10.42 -2.75 -3.21
CA GLU A 172 9.00 -2.97 -2.91
C GLU A 172 8.09 -2.22 -3.89
N LYS A 173 8.44 -0.96 -4.20
CA LYS A 173 7.71 -0.19 -5.22
C LYS A 173 7.79 -0.86 -6.59
N TYR A 174 8.99 -1.27 -7.01
CA TYR A 174 9.21 -1.95 -8.29
C TYR A 174 8.45 -3.28 -8.38
N ASP A 175 8.53 -4.12 -7.34
CA ASP A 175 7.83 -5.41 -7.26
C ASP A 175 6.31 -5.20 -7.29
N THR A 176 5.82 -4.15 -6.61
CA THR A 176 4.40 -3.78 -6.61
C THR A 176 3.93 -3.34 -7.99
N ASP A 177 4.67 -2.44 -8.66
CA ASP A 177 4.33 -1.95 -10.00
C ASP A 177 4.40 -3.08 -11.05
N MET A 178 5.41 -3.94 -10.97
CA MET A 178 5.56 -5.10 -11.85
C MET A 178 4.42 -6.10 -11.67
N ARG A 179 4.07 -6.45 -10.43
CA ARG A 179 2.94 -7.36 -10.15
C ARG A 179 1.61 -6.74 -10.55
N PHE A 180 1.42 -5.45 -10.30
CA PHE A 180 0.22 -4.74 -10.73
C PHE A 180 0.10 -4.78 -12.26
N ALA A 181 1.17 -4.46 -12.99
CA ALA A 181 1.20 -4.55 -14.46
C ALA A 181 0.89 -5.97 -14.97
N GLN A 182 1.41 -7.01 -14.29
CA GLN A 182 1.10 -8.41 -14.61
C GLN A 182 -0.39 -8.73 -14.41
N GLN A 183 -1.03 -8.23 -13.36
CA GLN A 183 -2.47 -8.41 -13.18
C GLN A 183 -3.26 -7.64 -14.24
N CYS A 184 -2.83 -6.42 -14.56
CA CYS A 184 -3.46 -5.57 -15.56
C CYS A 184 -3.47 -6.15 -16.96
N SER A 185 -2.49 -6.98 -17.34
CA SER A 185 -2.51 -7.67 -18.64
C SER A 185 -3.67 -8.67 -18.77
N THR A 186 -4.26 -9.09 -17.64
CA THR A 186 -5.43 -9.96 -17.61
C THR A 186 -6.75 -9.19 -17.45
N ALA A 187 -6.69 -7.88 -17.22
CA ALA A 187 -7.88 -7.03 -17.11
C ALA A 187 -8.53 -6.93 -18.49
N ILE A 188 -9.79 -7.37 -18.58
CA ILE A 188 -10.50 -7.47 -19.84
C ILE A 188 -11.98 -7.22 -19.62
N GLU A 189 -12.60 -6.64 -20.63
CA GLU A 189 -14.03 -6.66 -20.79
C GLU A 189 -14.37 -7.45 -22.05
N ASN A 190 -15.28 -8.41 -21.89
CA ASN A 190 -15.75 -9.23 -22.99
C ASN A 190 -17.27 -9.34 -22.92
N ILE A 191 -17.97 -8.68 -23.84
CA ILE A 191 -19.43 -8.78 -23.99
C ILE A 191 -19.70 -9.71 -25.17
N ILE A 192 -20.09 -10.96 -24.88
CA ILE A 192 -20.33 -12.01 -25.87
C ILE A 192 -21.69 -11.81 -26.53
N GLN A 193 -22.71 -11.54 -25.71
CA GLN A 193 -24.08 -11.36 -26.15
C GLN A 193 -24.78 -10.30 -25.32
N ILE A 194 -25.45 -9.36 -25.99
CA ILE A 194 -26.33 -8.39 -25.34
C ILE A 194 -27.75 -8.94 -25.36
N PRO A 195 -28.34 -9.32 -24.22
CA PRO A 195 -29.70 -9.83 -24.16
C PRO A 195 -30.72 -8.73 -24.47
N LYS A 196 -31.85 -9.13 -25.05
CA LYS A 196 -32.95 -8.21 -25.40
C LYS A 196 -34.02 -8.24 -24.31
N ASN A 197 -34.67 -7.10 -24.08
CA ASN A 197 -35.85 -6.98 -23.21
C ASN A 197 -35.61 -7.42 -21.76
N VAL A 198 -34.46 -7.04 -21.19
CA VAL A 198 -34.16 -7.27 -19.78
C VAL A 198 -34.97 -6.31 -18.92
N GLU A 199 -35.96 -6.83 -18.19
CA GLU A 199 -36.76 -6.03 -17.24
C GLU A 199 -36.14 -5.99 -15.84
N GLY A 200 -35.44 -7.06 -15.44
CA GLY A 200 -34.79 -7.14 -14.13
C GLY A 200 -33.63 -8.13 -14.13
N ILE A 201 -32.73 -7.92 -13.16
CA ILE A 201 -31.52 -8.71 -13.00
C ILE A 201 -31.35 -9.16 -11.55
N TYR A 202 -30.71 -10.30 -11.37
CA TYR A 202 -30.23 -10.76 -10.08
C TYR A 202 -28.80 -10.24 -9.84
N LEU A 203 -28.52 -9.77 -8.63
CA LEU A 203 -27.21 -9.37 -8.16
C LEU A 203 -26.83 -10.24 -6.97
N ASP A 204 -25.76 -11.02 -7.09
CA ASP A 204 -25.24 -11.81 -5.96
C ASP A 204 -24.74 -10.88 -4.82
N GLN A 205 -24.16 -9.75 -5.20
CA GLN A 205 -23.73 -8.66 -4.35
C GLN A 205 -24.20 -7.34 -4.96
N ASP A 206 -25.03 -6.61 -4.23
CA ASP A 206 -25.52 -5.29 -4.66
C ASP A 206 -24.50 -4.15 -4.42
N GLY A 207 -23.31 -4.46 -3.88
CA GLY A 207 -22.26 -3.47 -3.67
C GLY A 207 -21.27 -3.46 -4.82
N GLY A 208 -20.97 -2.27 -5.35
CA GLY A 208 -19.98 -2.11 -6.40
C GLY A 208 -19.02 -0.95 -6.22
N LEU A 209 -18.00 -0.92 -7.08
CA LEU A 209 -16.95 0.10 -7.06
C LEU A 209 -16.98 1.00 -8.29
N MET A 210 -16.52 2.22 -8.06
CA MET A 210 -16.39 3.27 -9.05
C MET A 210 -15.10 4.04 -8.82
N PHE A 211 -14.40 4.33 -9.93
CA PHE A 211 -13.18 5.10 -9.98
C PHE A 211 -13.33 6.22 -11.03
N ASP A 212 -13.05 7.47 -10.65
CA ASP A 212 -13.16 8.63 -11.54
C ASP A 212 -11.83 9.38 -11.67
N GLY A 213 -11.77 10.22 -12.71
CA GLY A 213 -10.61 11.05 -13.01
C GLY A 213 -9.39 10.19 -13.31
N ILE A 214 -9.58 9.11 -14.06
CA ILE A 214 -8.51 8.19 -14.42
C ILE A 214 -7.66 8.81 -15.53
N ILE A 215 -6.39 9.07 -15.24
CA ILE A 215 -5.38 9.57 -16.18
C ILE A 215 -4.17 8.64 -16.08
N ASP A 216 -3.78 8.00 -17.18
CA ASP A 216 -2.68 7.03 -17.24
C ASP A 216 -2.77 5.90 -16.18
N GLY A 217 -4.01 5.49 -15.89
CA GLY A 217 -4.33 4.47 -14.90
C GLY A 217 -4.28 4.96 -13.45
N ALA A 218 -3.93 6.21 -13.14
CA ALA A 218 -4.06 6.78 -11.80
C ALA A 218 -5.45 7.40 -11.61
N TYR A 219 -6.13 7.12 -10.48
CA TYR A 219 -7.50 7.62 -10.22
C TYR A 219 -7.54 8.73 -9.14
N ASN A 220 -8.44 9.69 -9.32
CA ASN A 220 -8.64 10.84 -8.42
C ASN A 220 -9.63 10.59 -7.29
N SER A 221 -10.60 9.70 -7.49
CA SER A 221 -11.55 9.30 -6.45
C SER A 221 -11.93 7.84 -6.60
N ARG A 222 -12.28 7.23 -5.46
CA ARG A 222 -12.86 5.88 -5.35
C ARG A 222 -14.12 6.01 -4.50
N SER A 223 -15.22 5.47 -4.98
CA SER A 223 -16.46 5.36 -4.20
C SER A 223 -17.03 3.96 -4.29
N SER A 224 -17.70 3.54 -3.22
CA SER A 224 -18.60 2.39 -3.23
C SER A 224 -20.03 2.89 -3.45
N SER A 225 -20.80 2.17 -4.25
CA SER A 225 -22.22 2.46 -4.46
C SER A 225 -23.02 1.17 -4.59
N LEU A 226 -24.34 1.27 -4.40
CA LEU A 226 -25.22 0.18 -4.79
C LEU A 226 -25.25 0.06 -6.33
N LEU A 227 -25.38 -1.17 -6.83
CA LEU A 227 -25.42 -1.45 -8.26
C LEU A 227 -26.85 -1.41 -8.78
N GLY A 228 -27.77 -2.06 -8.08
CA GLY A 228 -29.16 -2.24 -8.52
C GLY A 228 -30.00 -0.98 -8.35
N GLU A 229 -29.93 -0.35 -7.17
CA GLU A 229 -30.81 0.79 -6.85
C GLU A 229 -30.68 1.95 -7.86
N PRO A 230 -29.48 2.41 -8.26
CA PRO A 230 -29.37 3.44 -9.29
C PRO A 230 -29.94 3.01 -10.65
N LEU A 231 -29.83 1.73 -11.02
CA LEU A 231 -30.37 1.23 -12.29
C LEU A 231 -31.90 1.24 -12.30
N VAL A 232 -32.53 0.88 -11.18
CA VAL A 232 -33.99 0.94 -11.03
C VAL A 232 -34.48 2.38 -10.92
N ASN A 233 -33.88 3.20 -10.04
CA ASN A 233 -34.30 4.57 -9.79
C ASN A 233 -34.19 5.49 -11.02
N ASN A 234 -33.22 5.22 -11.90
CA ASN A 234 -33.07 5.95 -13.16
C ASN A 234 -33.87 5.34 -14.33
N GLY A 235 -34.64 4.27 -14.10
CA GLY A 235 -35.52 3.69 -15.11
C GLY A 235 -34.82 2.82 -16.15
N PHE A 236 -33.62 2.33 -15.87
CA PHE A 236 -32.91 1.38 -16.72
C PHE A 236 -33.42 -0.05 -16.53
N LEU A 237 -33.88 -0.37 -15.32
CA LEU A 237 -34.50 -1.64 -14.95
C LEU A 237 -35.84 -1.38 -14.27
N ARG A 238 -36.75 -2.34 -14.37
CA ARG A 238 -38.01 -2.34 -13.61
C ARG A 238 -37.79 -2.76 -12.17
N PHE A 239 -36.92 -3.75 -11.95
CA PHE A 239 -36.55 -4.26 -10.64
C PHE A 239 -35.15 -4.87 -10.65
N TYR A 240 -34.57 -5.06 -9.47
CA TYR A 240 -33.44 -5.99 -9.28
C TYR A 240 -33.72 -6.91 -8.10
N GLU A 241 -33.08 -8.07 -8.11
CA GLU A 241 -33.17 -9.06 -7.03
C GLU A 241 -31.79 -9.32 -6.43
N SER A 242 -31.72 -9.57 -5.13
CA SER A 242 -30.48 -9.94 -4.46
C SER A 242 -30.72 -10.97 -3.36
N GLN A 243 -29.65 -11.60 -2.89
CA GLN A 243 -29.74 -12.49 -1.74
C GLN A 243 -30.15 -11.72 -0.47
N ALA A 244 -31.00 -12.31 0.36
CA ALA A 244 -31.38 -11.71 1.64
C ALA A 244 -30.17 -11.71 2.62
N ARG A 245 -29.68 -10.52 3.04
CA ARG A 245 -28.51 -10.37 3.94
C ARG A 245 -28.71 -10.94 5.35
N SER A 246 -29.96 -11.06 5.77
CA SER A 246 -30.39 -11.77 6.96
C SER A 246 -31.64 -12.53 6.57
N ASN A 247 -31.81 -13.75 7.09
CA ASN A 247 -33.06 -14.49 7.03
C ASN A 247 -33.98 -13.88 8.09
N PRO A 248 -34.86 -12.89 7.80
CA PRO A 248 -35.97 -12.66 8.70
C PRO A 248 -36.75 -13.97 8.71
N LYS A 249 -36.70 -14.70 9.82
CA LYS A 249 -37.62 -15.81 10.05
C LYS A 249 -39.01 -15.20 10.21
N ILE A 250 -39.62 -14.77 9.12
CA ILE A 250 -41.06 -14.56 9.05
C ILE A 250 -41.63 -15.97 9.22
N ILE A 251 -42.35 -16.17 10.32
CA ILE A 251 -42.78 -17.48 10.82
C ILE A 251 -43.34 -18.33 9.66
N GLY A 252 -42.57 -19.36 9.27
CA GLY A 252 -42.99 -20.36 8.26
C GLY A 252 -42.64 -20.08 6.80
N ILE A 253 -42.00 -18.96 6.44
CA ILE A 253 -41.60 -18.67 5.05
C ILE A 253 -40.08 -18.46 4.97
N GLN A 254 -39.38 -19.37 4.29
CA GLN A 254 -37.99 -19.19 3.94
C GLN A 254 -37.90 -18.15 2.80
N VAL A 255 -37.28 -17.01 3.07
CA VAL A 255 -37.09 -15.93 2.10
C VAL A 255 -35.64 -15.97 1.63
N ASP A 256 -35.41 -16.57 0.46
CA ASP A 256 -34.06 -16.66 -0.09
C ASP A 256 -33.60 -15.35 -0.76
N TYR A 257 -34.55 -14.54 -1.25
CA TYR A 257 -34.27 -13.36 -2.05
C TYR A 257 -35.08 -12.13 -1.63
N ARG A 258 -34.56 -10.96 -1.98
CA ARG A 258 -35.25 -9.68 -1.91
C ARG A 258 -35.33 -9.08 -3.29
N ARG A 259 -36.44 -8.41 -3.59
CA ARG A 259 -36.63 -7.62 -4.79
C ARG A 259 -36.76 -6.16 -4.42
N TYR A 260 -36.02 -5.31 -5.12
CA TYR A 260 -36.21 -3.87 -5.11
C TYR A 260 -36.88 -3.48 -6.42
N ASP A 261 -38.02 -2.83 -6.33
CA ASP A 261 -38.67 -2.19 -7.47
C ASP A 261 -39.03 -0.74 -7.14
N LEU A 262 -39.50 -0.01 -8.14
CA LEU A 262 -39.81 1.42 -7.99
C LEU A 262 -40.97 1.73 -7.04
N ASP A 263 -41.84 0.76 -6.77
CA ASP A 263 -43.07 0.94 -5.97
C ASP A 263 -42.88 0.40 -4.54
N GLU A 264 -42.12 -0.68 -4.39
CA GLU A 264 -41.75 -1.34 -3.15
C GLU A 264 -40.23 -1.47 -3.06
N LYS A 265 -39.60 -0.69 -2.18
CA LYS A 265 -38.14 -0.64 -2.04
C LYS A 265 -37.52 -1.99 -1.66
N GLU A 266 -38.15 -2.80 -0.83
CA GLU A 266 -37.65 -4.14 -0.52
C GLU A 266 -38.82 -5.10 -0.23
N LYS A 267 -39.07 -6.03 -1.16
CA LYS A 267 -40.06 -7.10 -1.00
C LYS A 267 -39.35 -8.46 -0.88
N PRO A 268 -39.66 -9.27 0.15
CA PRO A 268 -39.20 -10.65 0.19
C PRO A 268 -39.84 -11.46 -0.96
N VAL A 269 -39.05 -12.23 -1.69
CA VAL A 269 -39.54 -13.09 -2.78
C VAL A 269 -38.95 -14.49 -2.67
N ALA A 270 -39.79 -15.51 -2.90
CA ALA A 270 -39.38 -16.91 -2.81
C ALA A 270 -38.63 -17.39 -4.07
N ASN A 271 -38.97 -16.83 -5.24
CA ASN A 271 -38.40 -17.22 -6.52
C ASN A 271 -37.89 -15.99 -7.28
N LEU A 272 -36.75 -16.15 -7.95
CA LEU A 272 -36.20 -15.15 -8.85
C LEU A 272 -37.09 -15.01 -10.10
N LEU A 273 -37.46 -13.77 -10.44
CA LEU A 273 -38.06 -13.45 -11.75
C LEU A 273 -37.01 -13.06 -12.78
N SER A 274 -35.83 -12.65 -12.33
CA SER A 274 -34.71 -12.28 -13.19
C SER A 274 -34.31 -13.43 -14.09
N GLN A 275 -34.08 -13.15 -15.38
CA GLN A 275 -33.55 -14.15 -16.32
C GLN A 275 -32.03 -14.21 -16.32
N TYR A 276 -31.39 -13.14 -15.86
CA TYR A 276 -29.95 -12.98 -15.83
C TYR A 276 -29.48 -12.61 -14.44
N GLY A 277 -28.27 -13.04 -14.11
CA GLY A 277 -27.59 -12.71 -12.86
C GLY A 277 -26.21 -12.12 -13.11
N VAL A 278 -25.80 -11.19 -12.24
CA VAL A 278 -24.45 -10.66 -12.16
C VAL A 278 -23.80 -11.26 -10.92
N PHE A 279 -22.66 -11.90 -11.13
CA PHE A 279 -21.89 -12.60 -10.09
C PHE A 279 -20.53 -11.93 -9.91
N ARG A 280 -20.18 -11.60 -8.67
CA ARG A 280 -18.96 -10.88 -8.32
C ARG A 280 -18.02 -11.77 -7.52
N SER A 281 -16.83 -12.00 -8.07
CA SER A 281 -15.75 -12.73 -7.40
C SER A 281 -14.54 -11.83 -7.15
N GLN A 282 -13.84 -12.06 -6.04
CA GLN A 282 -12.58 -11.41 -5.75
C GLN A 282 -11.44 -12.28 -6.29
N LEU A 283 -10.54 -11.66 -7.06
CA LEU A 283 -9.38 -12.32 -7.67
C LEU A 283 -8.10 -12.14 -6.85
N THR A 284 -8.16 -11.37 -5.77
CA THR A 284 -7.01 -11.05 -4.92
C THR A 284 -6.52 -12.29 -4.19
N ASN A 285 -5.25 -12.65 -4.39
CA ASN A 285 -4.56 -13.61 -3.53
C ASN A 285 -3.89 -12.89 -2.34
N PRO A 286 -3.55 -13.60 -1.24
CA PRO A 286 -2.96 -12.98 -0.05
C PRO A 286 -1.64 -12.25 -0.32
N SER A 287 -0.88 -12.64 -1.35
CA SER A 287 0.36 -11.97 -1.71
C SER A 287 0.12 -10.61 -2.36
N ASN A 288 -0.91 -10.50 -3.21
CA ASN A 288 -1.34 -9.25 -3.84
C ASN A 288 -1.98 -8.29 -2.83
N GLU A 289 -2.74 -8.84 -1.87
CA GLU A 289 -3.37 -8.05 -0.81
C GLU A 289 -2.34 -7.29 0.04
N LYS A 290 -1.22 -7.94 0.40
CA LYS A 290 -0.11 -7.27 1.12
C LYS A 290 0.49 -6.09 0.36
N LEU A 291 0.46 -6.14 -0.96
CA LEU A 291 0.94 -5.07 -1.86
C LEU A 291 -0.15 -4.02 -2.14
N GLY A 292 -1.34 -4.16 -1.54
CA GLY A 292 -2.49 -3.28 -1.75
C GLY A 292 -3.18 -3.49 -3.10
N ILE A 293 -2.89 -4.57 -3.82
CA ILE A 293 -3.48 -4.89 -5.13
C ILE A 293 -4.75 -5.71 -4.91
N THR A 294 -5.89 -5.17 -5.36
CA THR A 294 -7.18 -5.85 -5.29
C THR A 294 -7.79 -6.02 -6.67
N GLY A 295 -8.23 -7.24 -6.99
CA GLY A 295 -8.85 -7.59 -8.26
C GLY A 295 -10.29 -8.07 -8.08
N PHE A 296 -11.15 -7.72 -9.03
CA PHE A 296 -12.53 -8.19 -9.08
C PHE A 296 -12.88 -8.69 -10.48
N GLU A 297 -13.78 -9.67 -10.52
CA GLU A 297 -14.39 -10.16 -11.74
C GLU A 297 -15.90 -10.16 -11.58
N LEU A 298 -16.59 -9.57 -12.56
CA LEU A 298 -18.03 -9.59 -12.71
C LEU A 298 -18.37 -10.50 -13.89
N VAL A 299 -19.23 -11.48 -13.66
CA VAL A 299 -19.69 -12.43 -14.68
C VAL A 299 -21.20 -12.31 -14.81
N VAL A 300 -21.66 -12.00 -16.01
CA VAL A 300 -23.09 -11.95 -16.35
C VAL A 300 -23.50 -13.29 -16.94
N LYS A 301 -24.49 -13.95 -16.32
CA LYS A 301 -24.98 -15.26 -16.76
C LYS A 301 -26.47 -15.26 -16.99
N ASN A 302 -26.91 -16.05 -17.96
CA ASN A 302 -28.31 -16.47 -18.05
C ASN A 302 -28.59 -17.49 -16.92
N LEU A 303 -29.56 -17.21 -16.05
CA LEU A 303 -29.83 -18.06 -14.88
C LEU A 303 -30.45 -19.42 -15.23
N LYS A 304 -31.10 -19.53 -16.40
CA LYS A 304 -31.71 -20.79 -16.85
C LYS A 304 -30.70 -21.70 -17.52
N THR A 305 -29.85 -21.14 -18.39
CA THR A 305 -28.89 -21.93 -19.18
C THR A 305 -27.49 -21.97 -18.57
N ASN A 306 -27.21 -21.13 -17.58
CA ASN A 306 -25.88 -20.88 -17.00
C ASN A 306 -24.83 -20.40 -18.02
N GLU A 307 -25.26 -19.93 -19.18
CA GLU A 307 -24.39 -19.37 -20.23
C GLU A 307 -23.85 -18.00 -19.81
N ILE A 308 -22.54 -17.80 -19.99
CA ILE A 308 -21.86 -16.53 -19.73
C ILE A 308 -22.09 -15.61 -20.94
N THR A 309 -22.65 -14.44 -20.68
CA THR A 309 -22.99 -13.44 -21.71
C THR A 309 -22.05 -12.24 -21.70
N ALA A 310 -21.46 -11.92 -20.55
CA ALA A 310 -20.42 -10.92 -20.43
C ALA A 310 -19.51 -11.18 -19.23
N THR A 311 -18.25 -10.75 -19.33
CA THR A 311 -17.27 -10.77 -18.25
C THR A 311 -16.55 -9.43 -18.17
N PHE A 312 -16.32 -8.94 -16.97
CA PHE A 312 -15.54 -7.74 -16.71
C PHE A 312 -14.56 -7.98 -15.57
N ARG A 313 -13.28 -7.85 -15.87
CA ARG A 313 -12.18 -8.02 -14.92
C ARG A 313 -11.38 -6.75 -14.81
N TYR A 314 -11.16 -6.29 -13.59
CA TYR A 314 -10.35 -5.12 -13.31
C TYR A 314 -9.56 -5.26 -12.01
N PHE A 315 -8.49 -4.48 -11.88
CA PHE A 315 -7.64 -4.45 -10.71
C PHE A 315 -7.37 -3.00 -10.30
N HIS A 316 -7.20 -2.78 -9.01
CA HIS A 316 -6.73 -1.51 -8.48
C HIS A 316 -5.69 -1.71 -7.39
N ASN A 317 -4.81 -0.73 -7.23
CA ASN A 317 -3.85 -0.67 -6.14
C ASN A 317 -4.17 0.55 -5.27
N GLU A 318 -4.52 0.30 -4.02
CA GLU A 318 -4.93 1.34 -3.07
C GLU A 318 -3.74 2.23 -2.65
N LYS A 319 -2.54 1.66 -2.52
CA LYS A 319 -1.33 2.38 -2.11
C LYS A 319 -0.83 3.33 -3.21
N SER A 320 -0.78 2.86 -4.46
CA SER A 320 -0.31 3.68 -5.59
C SER A 320 -1.42 4.45 -6.30
N ARG A 321 -2.69 4.27 -5.87
CA ARG A 321 -3.89 4.87 -6.48
C ARG A 321 -4.01 4.60 -7.97
N ARG A 322 -3.68 3.39 -8.38
CA ARG A 322 -3.76 2.94 -9.78
C ARG A 322 -4.93 1.99 -10.00
N VAL A 323 -5.49 1.97 -11.20
CA VAL A 323 -6.57 1.09 -11.63
C VAL A 323 -6.35 0.70 -13.10
N CYS A 324 -6.70 -0.52 -13.44
CA CYS A 324 -6.69 -1.01 -14.81
C CYS A 324 -7.90 -1.91 -15.07
N GLY A 325 -8.40 -1.83 -16.30
CA GLY A 325 -9.68 -2.38 -16.73
C GLY A 325 -10.26 -1.50 -17.83
N HIS A 326 -11.37 -1.93 -18.44
CA HIS A 326 -12.05 -1.12 -19.44
C HIS A 326 -12.57 0.18 -18.82
N GLN A 327 -12.34 1.31 -19.50
CA GLN A 327 -12.68 2.65 -19.04
C GLN A 327 -13.55 3.36 -20.07
N VAL A 328 -14.51 4.15 -19.60
CA VAL A 328 -15.37 4.99 -20.44
C VAL A 328 -15.25 6.42 -19.94
N GLY A 329 -14.67 7.31 -20.76
CA GLY A 329 -14.53 8.72 -20.41
C GLY A 329 -13.68 9.00 -19.16
N GLY A 330 -12.59 8.24 -18.96
CA GLY A 330 -11.73 8.40 -17.77
C GLY A 330 -12.36 7.90 -16.46
N ARG A 331 -13.37 7.02 -16.57
CA ARG A 331 -14.06 6.40 -15.43
C ARG A 331 -14.11 4.88 -15.60
N LEU A 332 -13.98 4.17 -14.49
CA LEU A 332 -14.24 2.74 -14.39
C LEU A 332 -15.37 2.53 -13.39
N SER A 333 -16.47 1.90 -13.81
CA SER A 333 -17.65 1.69 -12.97
C SER A 333 -18.31 0.36 -13.28
N GLU A 334 -18.53 -0.44 -12.25
CA GLU A 334 -19.22 -1.72 -12.37
C GLU A 334 -20.68 -1.53 -12.84
N ALA A 335 -21.37 -0.49 -12.35
CA ALA A 335 -22.73 -0.16 -12.79
C ALA A 335 -22.78 0.20 -14.29
N GLU A 336 -21.77 0.91 -14.79
CA GLU A 336 -21.66 1.24 -16.22
C GLU A 336 -21.35 0.02 -17.08
N PHE A 337 -20.54 -0.91 -16.58
CA PHE A 337 -20.37 -2.22 -17.22
C PHE A 337 -21.71 -2.97 -17.31
N ILE A 338 -22.47 -3.08 -16.22
CA ILE A 338 -23.78 -3.75 -16.20
C ILE A 338 -24.72 -3.10 -17.23
N ARG A 339 -24.78 -1.77 -17.28
CA ARG A 339 -25.60 -1.03 -18.25
C ARG A 339 -25.29 -1.43 -19.69
N ARG A 340 -23.99 -1.52 -20.04
CA ARG A 340 -23.55 -1.89 -21.40
C ARG A 340 -23.72 -3.38 -21.68
N ALA A 341 -23.40 -4.26 -20.73
CA ALA A 341 -23.55 -5.70 -20.87
C ALA A 341 -24.99 -6.11 -21.17
N PHE A 342 -25.97 -5.42 -20.58
CA PHE A 342 -27.39 -5.64 -20.81
C PHE A 342 -28.02 -4.72 -21.87
N GLY A 343 -27.25 -3.82 -22.48
CA GLY A 343 -27.77 -2.85 -23.45
C GLY A 343 -28.90 -1.97 -22.89
N LEU A 344 -28.83 -1.64 -21.60
CA LEU A 344 -29.91 -0.93 -20.91
C LEU A 344 -30.01 0.51 -21.41
N GLN A 345 -31.25 0.86 -21.75
CA GLN A 345 -31.67 2.22 -22.06
C GLN A 345 -32.73 2.62 -21.05
N GLN A 346 -32.85 3.93 -20.79
CA GLN A 346 -33.89 4.43 -19.91
C GLN A 346 -35.26 4.18 -20.56
N ARG A 347 -36.04 3.26 -19.98
CA ARG A 347 -37.35 2.82 -20.51
C ARG A 347 -38.47 3.05 -19.50
N PHE A 348 -38.17 2.92 -18.21
CA PHE A 348 -39.15 2.99 -17.14
C PHE A 348 -39.11 4.39 -16.52
N SER A 349 -39.78 5.37 -17.13
CA SER A 349 -39.80 6.74 -16.60
C SER A 349 -40.78 6.89 -15.43
N TYR A 350 -40.47 7.79 -14.50
CA TYR A 350 -41.37 8.12 -13.37
C TYR A 350 -42.72 8.68 -13.84
N LEU A 351 -42.78 9.25 -15.06
CA LEU A 351 -43.96 9.94 -15.59
C LEU A 351 -45.11 9.00 -15.96
N GLU A 352 -44.83 7.74 -16.34
CA GLU A 352 -45.88 6.76 -16.64
C GLU A 352 -46.70 6.37 -15.39
N ARG A 353 -46.16 6.61 -14.18
CA ARG A 353 -46.88 6.34 -12.91
C ARG A 353 -48.02 7.30 -12.62
N GLY A 354 -47.98 8.52 -13.16
CA GLY A 354 -49.05 9.50 -12.99
C GLY A 354 -50.31 9.15 -13.80
N GLN A 355 -50.15 8.43 -14.92
CA GLN A 355 -51.27 8.13 -15.83
C GLN A 355 -51.93 6.77 -15.58
N LEU A 356 -51.21 5.78 -15.02
CA LEU A 356 -51.79 4.47 -14.68
C LEU A 356 -52.61 4.45 -13.38
N LYS A 357 -52.65 5.55 -12.62
CA LYS A 357 -53.50 5.70 -11.43
C LYS A 357 -54.84 6.38 -11.69
N GLN A 358 -55.19 6.71 -12.94
CA GLN A 358 -56.59 7.01 -13.22
C GLN A 358 -57.36 5.69 -13.26
N PRO A 359 -58.30 5.43 -12.32
CA PRO A 359 -59.19 4.29 -12.47
C PRO A 359 -59.90 4.46 -13.79
N MET A 360 -59.76 3.49 -14.70
CA MET A 360 -60.66 3.36 -15.84
C MET A 360 -62.06 3.26 -15.25
N THR A 361 -62.77 4.38 -15.26
CA THR A 361 -64.21 4.42 -15.05
C THR A 361 -64.78 3.72 -16.28
N ILE A 362 -65.09 2.44 -16.13
CA ILE A 362 -65.86 1.69 -17.11
C ILE A 362 -67.24 2.34 -17.11
N ASN A 363 -67.45 3.28 -18.04
CA ASN A 363 -68.79 3.73 -18.38
C ASN A 363 -69.50 2.55 -19.03
N ASN A 364 -70.32 1.86 -18.24
CA ASN A 364 -71.38 1.01 -18.78
C ASN A 364 -72.42 1.93 -19.43
N GLN A 365 -72.44 1.97 -20.76
CA GLN A 365 -73.59 2.39 -21.56
C GLN A 365 -74.04 1.22 -22.42
#